data_AF-P41187-F1
#
_entry.id   AF-P41187-F1
#
_cell.length_a   1.000
_cell.length_b   1.000
_cell.length_c   1.000
_cell.angle_alpha   90.00
_cell.angle_beta   90.00
_cell.angle_gamma   90.00
#
_symmetry.space_group_name_H-M   'P 1'
#
loop_
_entity.id
_entity.type
_entity.pdbx_description
1 polymer ?
#
loop_
_entity_poly.entity_id
_entity_poly.type
_entity_poly.pdbx_seq_one_letter_code
_entity_poly.pdbx_strand_id
1 'polypeptide(L)'
;MRRNDGERHCVQWSRGARKFFGKNPEIIDIPDLIEVQKASYDQFLMMNTAPEDRPNEGLQAAFKSVFPIKAFSGAAMLEFVSYEFDPPKFDVDDCLRRDLTYAVPLKIILRLIVFDVDEFTGAKSIKDIKEQSIYMGDVPLMTKDG
;
A
#
# COMPACT_ATOMS: atom_id res chain seq x y z
N MET A 1 61.93 -17.02 21.06
CA MET A 1 60.55 -16.93 21.61
C MET A 1 59.56 -16.87 20.45
N ARG A 2 58.85 -17.96 20.14
CA ARG A 2 57.76 -18.03 19.15
C ARG A 2 56.43 -17.93 19.90
N ARG A 3 55.56 -16.95 19.61
CA ARG A 3 54.13 -17.01 19.99
C ARG A 3 53.24 -16.23 19.01
N ASN A 4 52.49 -17.03 18.24
CA ASN A 4 51.12 -16.85 17.76
C ASN A 4 50.80 -15.65 16.86
N ASP A 5 51.01 -15.88 15.56
CA ASP A 5 50.35 -15.17 14.47
C ASP A 5 48.83 -15.40 14.53
N GLY A 6 48.11 -14.36 14.96
CA GLY A 6 46.67 -14.25 14.81
C GLY A 6 46.33 -13.79 13.39
N GLU A 7 46.51 -14.69 12.42
CA GLU A 7 46.11 -14.45 11.02
C GLU A 7 44.59 -14.44 10.91
N ARG A 8 43.99 -13.25 11.09
CA ARG A 8 42.61 -13.01 10.66
C ARG A 8 42.62 -12.71 9.16
N HIS A 9 41.89 -13.53 8.41
CA HIS A 9 41.63 -13.38 6.98
C HIS A 9 41.43 -11.91 6.58
N CYS A 10 42.38 -11.40 5.80
CA CYS A 10 42.22 -10.16 5.07
C CYS A 10 41.47 -10.52 3.77
N VAL A 11 40.15 -10.33 3.77
CA VAL A 11 39.37 -10.43 2.52
C VAL A 11 39.84 -9.37 1.54
N GLN A 12 39.95 -9.82 0.29
CA GLN A 12 40.76 -9.33 -0.82
C GLN A 12 40.64 -7.83 -1.13
N TRP A 13 41.80 -7.21 -1.39
CA TRP A 13 41.98 -5.77 -1.57
C TRP A 13 41.59 -5.30 -2.98
N SER A 14 40.53 -4.50 -3.08
CA SER A 14 40.50 -3.39 -4.03
C SER A 14 39.70 -2.22 -3.42
N ARG A 15 40.40 -1.11 -3.11
CA ARG A 15 39.88 0.20 -2.64
C ARG A 15 39.44 0.40 -1.17
N GLY A 16 40.06 -0.30 -0.19
CA GLY A 16 40.11 0.18 1.21
C GLY A 16 39.74 -0.85 2.27
N ALA A 17 40.69 -1.72 2.65
CA ALA A 17 40.44 -2.70 3.70
C ALA A 17 40.37 -2.05 5.09
N ARG A 18 39.25 -2.21 5.78
CA ARG A 18 39.05 -1.82 7.19
C ARG A 18 39.46 -2.97 8.10
N LYS A 19 40.34 -2.72 9.07
CA LYS A 19 40.69 -3.72 10.09
C LYS A 19 39.57 -3.82 11.13
N PHE A 20 39.04 -5.02 11.33
CA PHE A 20 38.03 -5.32 12.36
C PHE A 20 38.68 -6.01 13.57
N PHE A 21 38.41 -5.53 14.79
CA PHE A 21 38.98 -6.07 16.03
C PHE A 21 38.03 -6.95 16.84
N GLY A 22 36.73 -6.93 16.53
CA GLY A 22 35.67 -7.68 17.21
C GLY A 22 35.97 -9.19 17.27
N LYS A 23 35.70 -9.83 18.40
CA LYS A 23 36.00 -11.26 18.62
C LYS A 23 34.83 -12.17 18.29
N ASN A 24 33.61 -11.63 18.28
CA ASN A 24 32.39 -12.38 18.06
C ASN A 24 32.12 -12.48 16.55
N PRO A 25 31.67 -13.64 16.04
CA PRO A 25 31.22 -13.77 14.67
C PRO A 25 29.91 -13.01 14.47
N GLU A 26 29.74 -12.40 13.29
CA GLU A 26 28.44 -11.96 12.80
C GLU A 26 27.64 -13.23 12.45
N ILE A 27 26.59 -13.51 13.22
CA ILE A 27 25.74 -14.71 13.06
C ILE A 27 24.65 -14.47 12.02
N ILE A 28 24.24 -13.21 11.85
CA ILE A 28 23.23 -12.75 10.91
C ILE A 28 23.77 -11.52 10.19
N ASP A 29 23.47 -11.40 8.90
CA ASP A 29 23.78 -10.23 8.12
C ASP A 29 22.93 -9.03 8.57
N ILE A 30 23.42 -7.82 8.32
CA ILE A 30 22.64 -6.59 8.57
C ILE A 30 21.46 -6.60 7.59
N PRO A 31 20.21 -6.53 8.09
CA PRO A 31 19.04 -6.51 7.22
C PRO A 31 18.96 -5.20 6.44
N ASP A 32 18.09 -5.14 5.43
CA ASP A 32 17.81 -3.88 4.74
C ASP A 32 17.17 -2.88 5.73
N LEU A 33 17.90 -1.79 6.01
CA LEU A 33 17.52 -0.81 7.04
C LEU A 33 16.25 -0.03 6.69
N ILE A 34 15.81 -0.07 5.42
CA ILE A 34 14.59 0.58 4.95
C ILE A 34 13.46 -0.42 4.63
N GLU A 35 13.68 -1.71 4.87
CA GLU A 35 12.71 -2.77 4.61
C GLU A 35 11.38 -2.51 5.32
N VAL A 36 11.43 -2.10 6.58
CA VAL A 36 10.22 -1.84 7.39
C VAL A 36 9.34 -0.76 6.76
N GLN A 37 9.94 0.28 6.20
CA GLN A 37 9.19 1.38 5.58
C GLN A 37 8.53 0.92 4.28
N LYS A 38 9.30 0.23 3.43
CA LYS A 38 8.82 -0.35 2.17
C LYS A 38 7.70 -1.35 2.39
N ALA A 39 7.95 -2.33 3.26
CA ALA A 39 7.00 -3.39 3.58
C ALA A 39 5.70 -2.84 4.17
N SER A 40 5.79 -1.83 5.05
CA SER A 40 4.59 -1.21 5.64
C SER A 40 3.74 -0.51 4.59
N TYR A 41 4.36 0.18 3.62
CA TYR A 41 3.64 0.90 2.58
C TYR A 41 3.04 -0.04 1.53
N ASP A 42 3.81 -1.07 1.13
CA ASP A 42 3.33 -2.13 0.26
C ASP A 42 2.15 -2.89 0.87
N GLN A 43 2.20 -3.19 2.18
CA GLN A 43 1.08 -3.82 2.90
C GLN A 43 -0.14 -2.89 2.98
N PHE A 44 0.07 -1.59 3.16
CA PHE A 44 -1.03 -0.63 3.23
C PHE A 44 -1.78 -0.52 1.90
N LEU A 45 -1.05 -0.45 0.78
CA LEU A 45 -1.61 -0.23 -0.55
C LEU A 45 -2.03 -1.51 -1.28
N MET A 46 -1.34 -2.63 -1.06
CA MET A 46 -1.56 -3.93 -1.72
C MET A 46 -1.71 -3.85 -3.25
N MET A 47 -0.93 -2.98 -3.90
CA MET A 47 -1.01 -2.73 -5.35
C MET A 47 -0.80 -3.98 -6.21
N ASN A 48 0.06 -4.89 -5.74
CA ASN A 48 0.43 -6.11 -6.46
C ASN A 48 -0.48 -7.32 -6.14
N THR A 49 -1.51 -7.13 -5.31
CA THR A 49 -2.45 -8.19 -4.93
C THR A 49 -3.76 -8.03 -5.72
N ALA A 50 -4.22 -9.12 -6.35
CA ALA A 50 -5.50 -9.13 -7.06
C ALA A 50 -6.65 -8.76 -6.11
N PRO A 51 -7.68 -8.02 -6.55
CA PRO A 51 -8.77 -7.57 -5.68
C PRO A 51 -9.45 -8.67 -4.86
N GLU A 52 -9.58 -9.86 -5.45
CA GLU A 52 -10.20 -11.05 -4.83
C GLU A 52 -9.39 -11.63 -3.66
N ASP A 53 -8.05 -11.52 -3.73
CA ASP A 53 -7.10 -12.13 -2.79
C ASP A 53 -6.67 -11.16 -1.68
N ARG A 54 -7.18 -9.92 -1.67
CA ARG A 54 -6.79 -8.90 -0.68
C ARG A 54 -7.39 -9.21 0.69
N PRO A 55 -6.57 -9.37 1.75
CA PRO A 55 -7.07 -9.50 3.11
C PRO A 55 -7.77 -8.21 3.57
N ASN A 56 -8.54 -8.29 4.66
CA ASN A 56 -9.18 -7.13 5.27
C ASN A 56 -8.18 -6.29 6.08
N GLU A 57 -7.18 -5.73 5.41
CA GLU A 57 -6.12 -4.89 5.99
C GLU A 57 -5.86 -3.67 5.09
N GLY A 58 -5.06 -2.71 5.57
CA GLY A 58 -4.68 -1.52 4.80
C GLY A 58 -5.88 -0.71 4.30
N LEU A 59 -5.82 -0.26 3.04
CA LEU A 59 -6.91 0.47 2.39
C LEU A 59 -8.22 -0.33 2.32
N GLN A 60 -8.16 -1.65 2.16
CA GLN A 60 -9.33 -2.51 2.11
C GLN A 60 -10.12 -2.44 3.42
N ALA A 61 -9.42 -2.51 4.56
CA ALA A 61 -10.02 -2.35 5.89
C ALA A 61 -10.56 -0.93 6.11
N ALA A 62 -9.84 0.09 5.65
CA ALA A 62 -10.28 1.47 5.77
C ALA A 62 -11.63 1.67 5.05
N PHE A 63 -11.76 1.21 3.80
CA PHE A 63 -13.02 1.31 3.06
C PHE A 63 -14.13 0.45 3.69
N LYS A 64 -13.85 -0.79 4.08
CA LYS A 64 -14.83 -1.67 4.74
C LYS A 64 -15.29 -1.17 6.12
N SER A 65 -14.53 -0.27 6.76
CA SER A 65 -14.95 0.34 8.03
C SER A 65 -15.94 1.49 7.85
N VAL A 66 -15.89 2.18 6.71
CA VAL A 66 -16.78 3.30 6.38
C VAL A 66 -18.01 2.85 5.62
N PHE A 67 -17.86 1.86 4.73
CA PHE A 67 -18.94 1.32 3.91
C PHE A 67 -19.53 0.04 4.55
N PRO A 68 -20.85 -0.19 4.47
CA PRO A 68 -21.80 0.55 3.64
C PRO A 68 -22.34 1.83 4.29
N ILE A 69 -22.50 2.88 3.48
CA ILE A 69 -23.13 4.14 3.90
C ILE A 69 -24.61 4.09 3.51
N LYS A 70 -25.50 4.27 4.48
CA LYS A 70 -26.96 4.31 4.26
C LYS A 70 -27.46 5.75 4.28
N ALA A 71 -28.31 6.10 3.32
CA ALA A 71 -29.00 7.39 3.33
C ALA A 71 -29.94 7.49 4.55
N PHE A 72 -30.09 8.68 5.12
CA PHE A 72 -30.96 8.91 6.28
C PHE A 72 -32.42 8.51 6.02
N SER A 73 -32.92 8.75 4.80
CA SER A 73 -34.26 8.33 4.38
C SER A 73 -34.42 6.81 4.25
N GLY A 74 -33.33 6.04 4.26
CA GLY A 74 -33.34 4.61 4.01
C GLY A 74 -33.64 4.21 2.57
N ALA A 75 -33.74 5.19 1.64
CA ALA A 75 -34.04 4.98 0.22
C ALA A 75 -32.82 4.63 -0.63
N ALA A 76 -31.60 4.73 -0.09
CA ALA A 76 -30.38 4.39 -0.82
C ALA A 76 -29.28 3.88 0.11
N MET A 77 -28.39 3.06 -0.43
CA MET A 77 -27.19 2.55 0.22
C MET A 77 -26.01 2.51 -0.76
N LEU A 78 -24.84 2.93 -0.31
CA LEU A 78 -23.58 2.80 -1.03
C LEU A 78 -22.78 1.64 -0.44
N GLU A 79 -22.43 0.68 -1.29
CA GLU A 79 -21.54 -0.43 -0.99
C GLU A 79 -20.19 -0.23 -1.67
N PHE A 80 -19.13 -0.64 -0.99
CA PHE A 80 -17.80 -0.71 -1.55
C PHE A 80 -17.57 -2.09 -2.17
N VAL A 81 -17.14 -2.12 -3.43
CA VAL A 81 -16.85 -3.36 -4.17
C VAL A 81 -15.35 -3.64 -4.14
N SER A 82 -14.56 -2.73 -4.70
CA SER A 82 -13.10 -2.87 -4.81
C SER A 82 -12.43 -1.52 -5.05
N TYR A 83 -11.10 -1.51 -5.08
CA TYR A 83 -10.30 -0.34 -5.44
C TYR A 83 -9.19 -0.71 -6.41
N GLU A 84 -8.81 0.25 -7.24
CA GLU A 84 -7.78 0.12 -8.26
C GLU A 84 -6.93 1.39 -8.30
N PHE A 85 -5.69 1.24 -8.74
CA PHE A 85 -4.79 2.37 -8.98
C PHE A 85 -4.54 2.48 -10.47
N ASP A 86 -4.67 3.70 -10.99
CA ASP A 86 -4.17 4.00 -12.32
C ASP A 86 -2.64 4.16 -12.27
N PRO A 87 -1.95 4.00 -13.41
CA PRO A 87 -0.52 4.30 -13.48
C PRO A 87 -0.23 5.77 -13.10
N PRO A 88 0.97 6.05 -12.55
CA PRO A 88 1.37 7.40 -12.20
C PRO A 88 1.42 8.27 -13.47
N LYS A 89 0.98 9.54 -13.34
CA LYS A 89 0.92 10.49 -14.46
C LYS A 89 2.31 10.90 -14.96
N PHE A 90 3.30 10.88 -14.06
CA PHE A 90 4.68 11.30 -14.31
C PHE A 90 5.64 10.33 -13.62
N ASP A 91 6.87 10.25 -14.11
CA ASP A 91 7.95 9.51 -13.44
C ASP A 91 8.57 10.32 -12.30
N VAL A 92 9.46 9.68 -11.54
CA VAL A 92 10.13 10.30 -10.38
C VAL A 92 10.99 11.49 -10.80
N ASP A 93 11.71 11.40 -11.92
CA ASP A 93 12.61 12.45 -12.39
C ASP A 93 11.85 13.70 -12.86
N ASP A 94 10.72 13.53 -13.53
CA ASP A 94 9.83 14.62 -13.94
C ASP A 94 9.17 15.27 -12.74
N CYS A 95 8.74 14.49 -11.75
CA CYS A 95 8.22 15.01 -10.50
C CYS A 95 9.24 15.90 -9.78
N LEU A 96 10.51 15.45 -9.70
CA LEU A 96 11.60 16.21 -9.11
C LEU A 96 11.91 17.51 -9.88
N ARG A 97 11.91 17.47 -11.21
CA ARG A 97 12.23 18.66 -12.04
C ARG A 97 11.12 19.72 -12.03
N ARG A 98 9.87 19.30 -11.83
CA ARG A 98 8.69 20.17 -11.93
C ARG A 98 8.09 20.55 -10.57
N ASP A 99 8.73 20.17 -9.46
CA ASP A 99 8.22 20.31 -8.10
C ASP A 99 6.80 19.72 -7.93
N LEU A 100 6.59 18.52 -8.50
CA LEU A 100 5.34 17.76 -8.39
C LEU A 100 5.49 16.58 -7.43
N THR A 101 4.38 16.13 -6.84
CA THR A 101 4.34 14.92 -6.03
C THR A 101 4.25 13.67 -6.93
N TYR A 102 5.14 12.71 -6.71
CA TYR A 102 5.04 11.38 -7.35
C TYR A 102 3.90 10.59 -6.70
N ALA A 103 2.80 10.41 -7.43
CA ALA A 103 1.56 9.84 -6.91
C ALA A 103 0.79 9.05 -7.97
N VAL A 104 -0.05 8.12 -7.52
CA VAL A 104 -0.96 7.33 -8.36
C VAL A 104 -2.42 7.71 -8.11
N PRO A 105 -3.24 7.84 -9.16
CA PRO A 105 -4.68 8.05 -9.01
C PRO A 105 -5.34 6.80 -8.40
N LEU A 106 -6.01 6.96 -7.26
CA LEU A 106 -6.83 5.93 -6.63
C LEU A 106 -8.27 6.05 -7.13
N LYS A 107 -8.79 4.96 -7.69
CA LYS A 107 -10.20 4.79 -8.03
C LYS A 107 -10.82 3.71 -7.15
N ILE A 108 -12.08 3.89 -6.80
CA ILE A 108 -12.87 2.89 -6.10
C ILE A 108 -14.11 2.56 -6.90
N ILE A 109 -14.49 1.28 -6.87
CA ILE A 109 -15.72 0.81 -7.47
C ILE A 109 -16.77 0.77 -6.36
N LEU A 110 -17.78 1.63 -6.48
CA LEU A 110 -18.92 1.69 -5.58
C LEU A 110 -20.17 1.17 -6.26
N ARG A 111 -21.02 0.52 -5.48
CA ARG A 111 -22.35 0.10 -5.88
C ARG A 111 -23.40 0.89 -5.11
N LEU A 112 -24.16 1.70 -5.83
CA LEU A 112 -25.34 2.39 -5.31
C LEU A 112 -26.55 1.49 -5.47
N ILE A 113 -27.18 1.15 -4.36
CA ILE A 113 -28.44 0.42 -4.29
C ILE A 113 -29.53 1.42 -3.92
N VAL A 114 -30.54 1.57 -4.79
CA VAL A 114 -31.71 2.41 -4.54
C VAL A 114 -32.88 1.52 -4.17
N PHE A 115 -33.56 1.85 -3.08
CA PHE A 115 -34.73 1.14 -2.59
C PHE A 115 -35.99 1.94 -2.92
N ASP A 116 -37.04 1.24 -3.34
CA ASP A 116 -38.40 1.76 -3.28
C ASP A 116 -38.98 1.40 -1.91
N VAL A 117 -39.45 2.41 -1.18
CA VAL A 117 -39.97 2.26 0.17
C VAL A 117 -41.45 2.56 0.11
N ASP A 118 -42.27 1.52 0.27
CA ASP A 118 -43.72 1.69 0.32
C ASP A 118 -44.11 2.40 1.62
N GLU A 119 -44.76 3.56 1.52
CA GLU A 119 -45.10 4.41 2.67
C GLU A 119 -46.12 3.77 3.62
N PHE A 120 -46.91 2.81 3.16
CA PHE A 120 -47.98 2.18 3.94
C PHE A 120 -47.51 0.90 4.65
N THR A 121 -46.64 0.12 4.00
CA THR A 121 -46.17 -1.18 4.52
C THR A 121 -44.75 -1.11 5.10
N GLY A 122 -43.98 -0.08 4.77
CA GLY A 122 -42.55 0.01 5.08
C GLY A 122 -41.69 -1.04 4.37
N ALA A 123 -42.27 -1.80 3.43
CA ALA A 123 -41.55 -2.79 2.66
C ALA A 123 -40.51 -2.11 1.77
N LYS A 124 -39.27 -2.63 1.82
CA LYS A 124 -38.17 -2.17 0.99
C LYS A 124 -37.97 -3.14 -0.16
N SER A 125 -38.14 -2.66 -1.38
CA SER A 125 -37.79 -3.41 -2.59
C SER A 125 -36.61 -2.75 -3.29
N ILE A 126 -35.77 -3.54 -3.95
CA ILE A 126 -34.66 -2.98 -4.73
C ILE A 126 -35.25 -2.39 -6.01
N LYS A 127 -35.06 -1.08 -6.19
CA LYS A 127 -35.50 -0.36 -7.39
C LYS A 127 -34.43 -0.37 -8.46
N ASP A 128 -33.18 -0.12 -8.07
CA ASP A 128 -32.08 0.04 -9.00
C ASP A 128 -30.75 -0.29 -8.33
N ILE A 129 -29.81 -0.81 -9.11
CA ILE A 129 -28.43 -1.07 -8.69
C ILE A 129 -27.51 -0.51 -9.76
N LYS A 130 -26.65 0.44 -9.37
CA LYS A 130 -25.65 1.03 -10.26
C LYS A 130 -24.27 0.86 -9.68
N GLU A 131 -23.36 0.30 -10.47
CA GLU A 131 -21.95 0.18 -10.12
C GLU A 131 -21.14 1.19 -10.93
N GLN A 132 -20.23 1.91 -10.28
CA GLN A 132 -19.43 2.95 -10.93
C GLN A 132 -18.03 3.03 -10.31
N SER A 133 -17.03 3.18 -11.18
CA SER A 133 -15.66 3.54 -10.78
C SER A 133 -15.57 5.06 -10.57
N ILE A 134 -15.16 5.48 -9.36
CA ILE A 134 -15.08 6.87 -8.91
C ILE A 134 -13.63 7.15 -8.49
N TYR A 135 -13.08 8.26 -8.99
CA TYR A 135 -11.78 8.76 -8.56
C TYR A 135 -11.87 9.34 -7.14
N MET A 136 -11.03 8.85 -6.22
CA MET A 136 -11.00 9.30 -4.82
C MET A 136 -9.88 10.29 -4.53
N GLY A 137 -8.81 10.31 -5.32
CA GLY A 137 -7.67 11.19 -5.10
C GLY A 137 -6.37 10.59 -5.59
N ASP A 138 -5.28 11.35 -5.50
CA ASP A 138 -3.93 10.89 -5.81
C ASP A 138 -3.26 10.42 -4.50
N VAL A 139 -2.68 9.22 -4.51
CA VAL A 139 -1.95 8.62 -3.39
C VAL A 139 -0.46 8.70 -3.69
N PRO A 140 0.36 9.41 -2.88
CA PRO A 140 1.80 9.48 -3.07
C PRO A 140 2.43 8.09 -3.13
N LEU A 141 3.40 7.86 -4.01
CA LEU A 141 4.11 6.59 -4.08
C LEU A 141 5.49 6.69 -3.42
N MET A 142 5.90 5.56 -2.83
CA MET A 142 7.26 5.38 -2.34
C MET A 142 8.23 5.16 -3.51
N THR A 143 9.45 5.70 -3.40
CA THR A 143 10.48 5.50 -4.41
C THR A 143 11.28 4.23 -4.12
N LYS A 144 12.27 3.91 -4.96
CA LYS A 144 13.13 2.74 -4.75
C LYS A 144 13.97 2.83 -3.46
N ASP A 145 14.22 4.05 -3.00
CA ASP A 145 15.06 4.32 -1.84
C ASP A 145 14.26 4.46 -0.53
N GLY A 146 12.95 4.17 -0.57
CA GLY A 146 12.01 4.48 0.49
C GLY A 146 11.30 5.80 0.22
#